data_AF-A0A2R5GA82-F1
#
_entry.id   AF-A0A2R5GA82-F1
#
_cell.length_a   1.000
_cell.length_b   1.000
_cell.length_c   1.000
_cell.angle_alpha   90.00
_cell.angle_beta   90.00
_cell.angle_gamma   90.00
#
_symmetry.space_group_name_H-M   'P 1'
#
loop_
_entity.id
_entity.type
_entity.pdbx_description
1 polymer ?
#
loop_
_entity_poly.entity_id
_entity_poly.type
_entity_poly.pdbx_seq_one_letter_code
_entity_poly.pdbx_strand_id
1 'polypeptide(L)'
;MALESTSRDELNVLNVQDEQLRKVHVQDEEHVPQQKENSSSIDSEVNGIVSMHRKYTAWTHKARGFPTESADEMRPPTLFQQMLAEFIGTGIVCLFGLGVNCASIICGAYAGLFPVGALWGITVTLAVLTTASVSGAHLNPAVSVAFAVLRPEHFPIWKLGPFCLAQFLGAIIGSAICYGCFANMIAIKEEMEGIVRGELGSQVTSSPFNSYFPNPAFVGDTTGWTMTTVSAAGSFGIEALGTGFLMFAVLCLTDARHQLRISGGTVAIGIGLTITIVVSVFAPIDQTSINPARDFGPRLVTYALGWDTISIPGPQSGMWTYIIGPVVGTVIGGALHDLMMYGL
;
A
#
# COMPACT_ATOMS: atom_id res chain seq x y z
N MET A 1 4.87 -19.61 16.53
CA MET A 1 5.29 -21.00 16.81
C MET A 1 6.43 -21.52 15.92
N ALA A 2 6.38 -21.48 14.58
CA ALA A 2 7.47 -22.02 13.74
C ALA A 2 8.70 -21.09 13.54
N LEU A 3 8.57 -19.78 13.80
CA LEU A 3 9.69 -18.81 13.73
C LEU A 3 10.38 -18.59 15.10
N GLU A 4 9.76 -19.05 16.19
CA GLU A 4 10.29 -18.90 17.56
C GLU A 4 11.33 -19.97 17.91
N SER A 5 11.20 -21.18 17.36
CA SER A 5 12.21 -22.24 17.56
C SER A 5 13.49 -21.93 16.79
N THR A 6 13.40 -21.37 15.58
CA THR A 6 14.57 -21.11 14.74
C THR A 6 15.51 -20.10 15.37
N SER A 7 15.02 -19.02 16.00
CA SER A 7 15.92 -18.03 16.62
C SER A 7 16.60 -18.52 17.90
N ARG A 8 15.92 -19.38 18.69
CA ARG A 8 16.49 -20.00 19.90
C ARG A 8 17.49 -21.09 19.52
N ASP A 9 17.18 -21.87 18.49
CA ASP A 9 18.09 -22.87 17.94
C ASP A 9 19.30 -22.21 17.28
N GLU A 10 19.15 -21.09 16.56
CA GLU A 10 20.27 -20.33 16.00
C GLU A 10 21.16 -19.72 17.09
N LEU A 11 20.58 -19.14 18.15
CA LEU A 11 21.36 -18.61 19.29
C LEU A 11 22.09 -19.73 20.06
N ASN A 12 21.47 -20.91 20.21
CA ASN A 12 22.10 -22.06 20.83
C ASN A 12 23.19 -22.68 19.93
N VAL A 13 22.97 -22.76 18.62
CA VAL A 13 23.97 -23.24 17.65
C VAL A 13 25.18 -22.31 17.62
N LEU A 14 24.96 -20.98 17.67
CA LEU A 14 26.04 -19.99 17.75
C LEU A 14 26.81 -20.10 19.07
N ASN A 15 26.13 -20.28 20.21
CA ASN A 15 26.81 -20.48 21.50
C ASN A 15 27.59 -21.80 21.57
N VAL A 16 27.06 -22.89 21.00
CA VAL A 16 27.75 -24.18 20.94
C VAL A 16 28.95 -24.13 19.98
N GLN A 17 28.83 -23.43 18.84
CA GLN A 17 29.96 -23.18 17.94
C GLN A 17 31.05 -22.32 18.60
N ASP A 18 30.68 -21.31 19.38
CA ASP A 18 31.63 -20.47 20.12
C ASP A 18 32.36 -21.27 21.22
N GLU A 19 31.68 -22.23 21.86
CA GLU A 19 32.27 -23.11 22.86
C GLU A 19 33.14 -24.22 22.24
N GLN A 20 32.78 -24.73 21.05
CA GLN A 20 33.63 -25.67 20.30
C GLN A 20 34.87 -24.99 19.71
N LEU A 21 34.74 -23.76 19.19
CA LEU A 21 35.88 -22.97 18.72
C LEU A 21 36.86 -22.67 19.86
N ARG A 22 36.37 -22.38 21.07
CA ARG A 22 37.23 -22.24 22.27
C ARG A 22 37.93 -23.54 22.66
N LYS A 23 37.31 -24.70 22.46
CA LYS A 23 37.93 -26.01 22.76
C LYS A 23 38.98 -26.42 21.72
N VAL A 24 38.76 -26.08 20.44
CA VAL A 24 39.75 -26.28 19.37
C VAL A 24 40.96 -25.38 19.59
N HIS A 25 40.75 -24.12 19.99
CA HIS A 25 41.85 -23.17 20.27
C HIS A 25 42.73 -23.57 21.47
N VAL A 26 42.21 -24.41 22.38
CA VAL A 26 42.96 -24.91 23.56
C VAL A 26 43.75 -26.19 23.25
N GLN A 27 43.42 -26.94 22.19
CA GLN A 27 44.13 -28.17 21.81
C GLN A 27 45.26 -27.98 20.79
N ASP A 28 45.22 -26.90 19.99
CA ASP A 28 46.24 -26.64 18.95
C ASP A 28 47.48 -25.87 19.46
N GLU A 29 47.54 -25.50 20.74
CA GLU A 29 48.69 -24.76 21.31
C GLU A 29 49.97 -25.60 21.50
N GLU A 30 49.93 -26.93 21.30
CA GLU A 30 51.10 -27.74 21.63
C GLU A 30 52.19 -27.87 20.55
N HIS A 31 51.96 -27.71 19.23
CA HIS A 31 53.08 -27.79 18.25
C HIS A 31 52.77 -27.12 16.88
N VAL A 32 52.98 -25.80 16.71
CA VAL A 32 53.08 -25.13 15.38
C VAL A 32 54.07 -23.94 15.43
N PRO A 33 55.00 -23.77 14.46
CA PRO A 33 55.92 -22.63 14.43
C PRO A 33 55.25 -21.33 13.96
N GLN A 34 55.56 -20.23 14.68
CA GLN A 34 55.40 -18.80 14.33
C GLN A 34 54.51 -18.43 13.11
N GLN A 35 53.20 -18.29 13.34
CA GLN A 35 52.33 -17.35 12.63
C GLN A 35 51.63 -16.45 13.66
N LYS A 36 52.38 -15.62 14.40
CA LYS A 36 51.84 -14.75 15.46
C LYS A 36 51.38 -13.36 14.99
N GLU A 37 51.74 -12.92 13.78
CA GLU A 37 51.41 -11.57 13.32
C GLU A 37 50.05 -11.45 12.62
N ASN A 38 49.54 -12.53 12.00
CA ASN A 38 48.27 -12.48 11.25
C ASN A 38 47.03 -12.88 12.07
N SER A 39 47.18 -13.56 13.22
CA SER A 39 46.06 -13.87 14.11
C SER A 39 45.61 -12.63 14.89
N SER A 40 46.55 -11.81 15.37
CA SER A 40 46.24 -10.61 16.15
C SER A 40 45.45 -9.54 15.38
N SER A 41 45.68 -9.40 14.08
CA SER A 41 44.94 -8.48 13.21
C SER A 41 43.52 -8.96 12.97
N ILE A 42 43.34 -10.25 12.65
CA ILE A 42 42.03 -10.91 12.48
C ILE A 42 41.24 -10.87 13.78
N ASP A 43 41.86 -11.21 14.91
CA ASP A 43 41.22 -11.17 16.23
C ASP A 43 40.84 -9.73 16.61
N SER A 44 41.65 -8.73 16.27
CA SER A 44 41.31 -7.32 16.52
C SER A 44 40.13 -6.84 15.67
N GLU A 45 40.04 -7.33 14.42
CA GLU A 45 38.98 -6.97 13.47
C GLU A 45 37.66 -7.66 13.84
N VAL A 46 37.71 -8.95 14.18
CA VAL A 46 36.56 -9.71 14.71
C VAL A 46 36.07 -9.12 16.03
N ASN A 47 36.97 -8.77 16.96
CA ASN A 47 36.60 -8.08 18.20
C ASN A 47 36.01 -6.69 17.95
N GLY A 48 36.50 -5.98 16.92
CA GLY A 48 35.96 -4.71 16.45
C GLY A 48 34.53 -4.84 15.91
N ILE A 49 34.26 -5.86 15.08
CA ILE A 49 32.94 -6.15 14.53
C ILE A 49 31.96 -6.58 15.62
N VAL A 50 32.37 -7.45 16.55
CA VAL A 50 31.55 -7.88 17.69
C VAL A 50 31.22 -6.71 18.62
N SER A 51 32.18 -5.79 18.83
CA SER A 51 31.99 -4.55 19.59
C SER A 51 31.00 -3.60 18.92
N MET A 52 31.09 -3.42 17.60
CA MET A 52 30.15 -2.62 16.81
C MET A 52 28.75 -3.21 16.83
N HIS A 53 28.61 -4.53 16.63
CA HIS A 53 27.34 -5.23 16.69
C HIS A 53 26.67 -5.07 18.06
N ARG A 54 27.40 -5.25 19.16
CA ARG A 54 26.85 -5.05 20.52
C ARG A 54 26.42 -3.61 20.77
N LYS A 55 27.20 -2.61 20.31
CA LYS A 55 26.84 -1.20 20.45
C LYS A 55 25.58 -0.86 19.65
N TYR A 56 25.48 -1.36 18.43
CA TYR A 56 24.30 -1.20 17.59
C TYR A 56 23.07 -1.86 18.24
N THR A 57 23.19 -3.11 18.70
CA THR A 57 22.10 -3.83 19.35
C THR A 57 21.67 -3.18 20.67
N ALA A 58 22.61 -2.69 21.49
CA ALA A 58 22.28 -1.95 22.70
C ALA A 58 21.57 -0.62 22.39
N TRP A 59 22.02 0.09 21.35
CA TRP A 59 21.36 1.30 20.89
C TRP A 59 19.95 1.03 20.35
N THR A 60 19.77 -0.03 19.54
CA THR A 60 18.45 -0.39 18.99
C THR A 60 17.50 -0.86 20.09
N HIS A 61 17.93 -1.64 21.08
CA HIS A 61 17.10 -2.00 22.23
C HIS A 61 16.74 -0.78 23.08
N LYS A 62 17.68 0.15 23.28
CA LYS A 62 17.40 1.40 23.99
C LYS A 62 16.41 2.29 23.21
N ALA A 63 16.51 2.32 21.88
CA ALA A 63 15.66 3.15 21.03
C ALA A 63 14.28 2.54 20.75
N ARG A 64 14.20 1.22 20.53
CA ARG A 64 12.99 0.47 20.12
C ARG A 64 12.29 -0.20 21.29
N GLY A 65 12.95 -0.36 22.44
CA GLY A 65 12.50 -1.24 23.51
C GLY A 65 12.84 -2.71 23.23
N PHE A 66 12.56 -3.58 24.19
CA PHE A 66 12.53 -5.02 23.93
C PHE A 66 11.28 -5.37 23.12
N PRO A 67 11.34 -6.34 22.19
CA PRO A 67 10.14 -6.92 21.61
C PRO A 67 9.22 -7.39 22.75
N THR A 68 7.97 -6.95 22.74
CA THR A 68 6.99 -7.43 23.72
C THR A 68 6.51 -8.82 23.31
N GLU A 69 6.18 -9.67 24.29
CA GLU A 69 5.77 -11.06 23.99
C GLU A 69 4.33 -11.12 23.45
N SER A 70 3.52 -10.11 23.77
CA SER A 70 2.14 -9.96 23.30
C SER A 70 1.90 -8.59 22.64
N ALA A 71 0.87 -8.53 21.77
CA ALA A 71 0.48 -7.29 21.11
C ALA A 71 -0.10 -6.26 22.10
N ASP A 72 -0.73 -6.73 23.18
CA ASP A 72 -1.34 -5.90 24.23
C ASP A 72 -0.31 -5.17 25.09
N GLU A 73 0.93 -5.67 25.12
CA GLU A 73 2.06 -5.05 25.79
C GLU A 73 2.75 -3.97 24.95
N MET A 74 2.47 -3.88 23.64
CA MET A 74 3.08 -2.85 22.80
C MET A 74 2.57 -1.47 23.20
N ARG A 75 3.50 -0.52 23.39
CA ARG A 75 3.14 0.88 23.61
C ARG A 75 2.27 1.38 22.44
N PRO A 76 1.15 2.06 22.72
CA PRO A 76 0.27 2.54 21.68
C PRO A 76 1.03 3.51 20.75
N PRO A 77 0.92 3.37 19.42
CA PRO A 77 1.60 4.25 18.49
C PRO A 77 1.21 5.71 18.68
N THR A 78 2.19 6.60 18.68
CA THR A 78 1.98 8.05 18.66
C THR A 78 1.30 8.49 17.35
N LEU A 79 0.66 9.66 17.35
CA LEU A 79 0.06 10.22 16.14
C LEU A 79 1.05 10.31 14.98
N PHE A 80 2.30 10.72 15.25
CA PHE A 80 3.34 10.79 14.23
C PHE A 80 3.65 9.42 13.60
N GLN A 81 3.76 8.37 14.42
CA GLN A 81 3.95 7.01 13.91
C GLN A 81 2.77 6.53 13.07
N GLN A 82 1.54 6.86 13.48
CA GLN A 82 0.34 6.55 12.71
C GLN A 82 0.32 7.28 11.36
N MET A 83 0.64 8.57 11.36
CA MET A 83 0.77 9.35 10.11
C MET A 83 1.87 8.80 9.21
N LEU A 84 3.02 8.40 9.77
CA LEU A 84 4.09 7.79 8.99
C LEU A 84 3.65 6.45 8.37
N ALA A 85 2.90 5.64 9.11
CA ALA A 85 2.33 4.40 8.60
C ALA A 85 1.30 4.65 7.49
N GLU A 86 0.41 5.64 7.63
CA GLU A 86 -0.53 6.04 6.59
C GLU A 86 0.17 6.58 5.33
N PHE A 87 1.23 7.36 5.51
CA PHE A 87 2.08 7.83 4.41
C PHE A 87 2.74 6.66 3.67
N ILE A 88 3.38 5.74 4.40
CA ILE A 88 4.06 4.58 3.80
C ILE A 88 3.04 3.67 3.12
N GLY A 89 1.93 3.32 3.79
CA GLY A 89 0.93 2.41 3.26
C GLY A 89 0.24 2.96 2.01
N THR A 90 -0.14 4.25 2.01
CA THR A 90 -0.73 4.87 0.82
C THR A 90 0.30 5.02 -0.31
N GLY A 91 1.57 5.26 0.06
CA GLY A 91 2.69 5.23 -0.88
C GLY A 91 2.91 3.86 -1.52
N ILE A 92 2.79 2.77 -0.77
CA ILE A 92 2.82 1.38 -1.30
C ILE A 92 1.66 1.16 -2.26
N VAL A 93 0.43 1.56 -1.88
CA VAL A 93 -0.76 1.46 -2.73
C VAL A 93 -0.55 2.18 -4.06
N CYS A 94 -0.03 3.42 -4.04
CA CYS A 94 0.19 4.18 -5.26
C CYS A 94 1.44 3.73 -6.04
N LEU A 95 2.52 3.34 -5.38
CA LEU A 95 3.70 2.87 -6.09
C LEU A 95 3.41 1.57 -6.87
N PHE A 96 2.92 0.55 -6.19
CA PHE A 96 2.72 -0.76 -6.81
C PHE A 96 1.42 -0.84 -7.58
N GLY A 97 0.32 -0.26 -7.09
CA GLY A 97 -0.95 -0.27 -7.81
C GLY A 97 -0.86 0.49 -9.13
N LEU A 98 -0.28 1.69 -9.14
CA LEU A 98 -0.05 2.42 -10.40
C LEU A 98 1.00 1.71 -11.26
N GLY A 99 1.99 1.06 -10.64
CA GLY A 99 2.96 0.21 -11.33
C GLY A 99 2.30 -0.97 -12.07
N VAL A 100 1.28 -1.61 -11.49
CA VAL A 100 0.46 -2.64 -12.16
C VAL A 100 -0.23 -2.06 -13.38
N ASN A 101 -0.77 -0.84 -13.27
CA ASN A 101 -1.39 -0.18 -14.42
C ASN A 101 -0.36 0.18 -15.49
N CYS A 102 0.82 0.68 -15.11
CA CYS A 102 1.90 0.95 -16.06
C CYS A 102 2.34 -0.33 -16.78
N ALA A 103 2.56 -1.41 -16.04
CA ALA A 103 2.89 -2.71 -16.61
C ALA A 103 1.82 -3.19 -17.61
N SER A 104 0.55 -2.98 -17.30
CA SER A 104 -0.55 -3.35 -18.21
C SER A 104 -0.65 -2.44 -19.44
N ILE A 105 -0.77 -1.13 -19.24
CA ILE A 105 -1.17 -0.17 -20.28
C ILE A 105 0.04 0.32 -21.09
N ILE A 106 1.17 0.55 -20.42
CA ILE A 106 2.38 1.06 -21.07
C ILE A 106 3.17 -0.10 -21.66
N CYS A 107 3.32 -1.20 -20.92
CA CYS A 107 4.16 -2.32 -21.33
C CYS A 107 3.40 -3.49 -21.98
N GLY A 108 2.06 -3.51 -21.93
CA GLY A 108 1.27 -4.62 -22.49
C GLY A 108 1.50 -5.95 -21.77
N ALA A 109 1.92 -5.95 -20.51
CA ALA A 109 2.40 -7.14 -19.81
C ALA A 109 1.30 -8.17 -19.48
N TYR A 110 0.04 -7.74 -19.45
CA TYR A 110 -1.09 -8.57 -19.01
C TYR A 110 -2.18 -8.62 -20.07
N ALA A 111 -2.79 -9.80 -20.24
CA ALA A 111 -3.97 -9.99 -21.06
C ALA A 111 -5.25 -9.92 -20.19
N GLY A 112 -6.14 -8.99 -20.51
CA GLY A 112 -7.41 -8.80 -19.81
C GLY A 112 -7.27 -8.10 -18.45
N LEU A 113 -8.42 -7.86 -17.81
CA LEU A 113 -8.51 -7.04 -16.60
C LEU A 113 -8.28 -7.81 -15.29
N PHE A 114 -8.47 -9.13 -15.29
CA PHE A 114 -8.33 -9.94 -14.08
C PHE A 114 -6.93 -9.86 -13.44
N PRO A 115 -5.80 -9.97 -14.18
CA PRO A 115 -4.47 -9.81 -13.59
C PRO A 115 -4.28 -8.44 -12.93
N VAL A 116 -4.81 -7.38 -13.54
CA VAL A 116 -4.77 -6.01 -12.99
C VAL A 116 -5.53 -5.98 -11.67
N GLY A 117 -6.79 -6.42 -11.66
CA GLY A 117 -7.62 -6.47 -10.44
C GLY A 117 -6.96 -7.29 -9.32
N ALA A 118 -6.45 -8.49 -9.63
CA ALA A 118 -5.80 -9.36 -8.66
C ALA A 118 -4.55 -8.72 -8.05
N LEU A 119 -3.70 -8.08 -8.86
CA LEU A 119 -2.48 -7.43 -8.37
C LEU A 119 -2.77 -6.15 -7.58
N TRP A 120 -3.85 -5.43 -7.89
CA TRP A 120 -4.36 -4.34 -7.05
C TRP A 120 -4.78 -4.85 -5.66
N GLY A 121 -5.54 -5.95 -5.60
CA GLY A 121 -5.92 -6.55 -4.32
C GLY A 121 -4.72 -7.07 -3.51
N ILE A 122 -3.73 -7.68 -4.17
CA ILE A 122 -2.47 -8.08 -3.53
C ILE A 122 -1.72 -6.86 -2.98
N THR A 123 -1.63 -5.79 -3.75
CA THR A 123 -0.99 -4.55 -3.32
C THR A 123 -1.64 -3.98 -2.06
N VAL A 124 -2.97 -3.89 -2.03
CA VAL A 124 -3.70 -3.41 -0.84
C VAL A 124 -3.50 -4.36 0.34
N THR A 125 -3.53 -5.68 0.12
CA THR A 125 -3.25 -6.67 1.17
C THR A 125 -1.89 -6.41 1.82
N LEU A 126 -0.84 -6.22 1.01
CA LEU A 126 0.51 -5.95 1.50
C LEU A 126 0.61 -4.62 2.25
N ALA A 127 -0.05 -3.56 1.74
CA ALA A 127 -0.08 -2.27 2.40
C ALA A 127 -0.75 -2.36 3.79
N VAL A 128 -1.86 -3.09 3.89
CA VAL A 128 -2.55 -3.34 5.16
C VAL A 128 -1.67 -4.17 6.10
N LEU A 129 -1.12 -5.30 5.65
CA LEU A 129 -0.27 -6.17 6.48
C LEU A 129 0.97 -5.45 7.05
N THR A 130 1.50 -4.47 6.32
CA THR A 130 2.72 -3.74 6.71
C THR A 130 2.46 -2.55 7.62
N THR A 131 1.24 -2.00 7.65
CA THR A 131 0.94 -0.73 8.34
C THR A 131 -0.18 -0.81 9.38
N ALA A 132 -1.04 -1.85 9.33
CA ALA A 132 -2.21 -1.97 10.20
C ALA A 132 -1.86 -2.02 11.69
N SER A 133 -0.72 -2.62 12.06
CA SER A 133 -0.25 -2.69 13.45
C SER A 133 0.08 -1.32 14.05
N VAL A 134 0.26 -0.29 13.22
CA VAL A 134 0.62 1.06 13.65
C VAL A 134 -0.57 2.01 13.55
N SER A 135 -1.18 2.16 12.36
CA SER A 135 -2.26 3.13 12.14
C SER A 135 -3.67 2.55 12.07
N GLY A 136 -3.80 1.22 11.98
CA GLY A 136 -5.04 0.57 11.54
C GLY A 136 -5.20 0.51 10.01
N ALA A 137 -4.24 1.05 9.24
CA ALA A 137 -4.19 1.03 7.78
C ALA A 137 -5.48 1.52 7.11
N HIS A 138 -5.85 2.79 7.35
CA HIS A 138 -6.97 3.40 6.63
C HIS A 138 -6.62 3.56 5.14
N LEU A 139 -5.44 4.11 4.86
CA LEU A 139 -4.80 4.28 3.54
C LEU A 139 -5.68 4.98 2.49
N ASN A 140 -6.79 5.58 2.92
CA ASN A 140 -7.86 6.09 2.09
C ASN A 140 -8.62 7.19 2.89
N PRO A 141 -8.69 8.42 2.38
CA PRO A 141 -9.45 9.50 3.00
C PRO A 141 -10.93 9.14 3.21
N ALA A 142 -11.57 8.44 2.27
CA ALA A 142 -12.98 8.06 2.39
C ALA A 142 -13.22 7.03 3.51
N VAL A 143 -12.31 6.08 3.70
CA VAL A 143 -12.35 5.14 4.83
C VAL A 143 -12.13 5.89 6.14
N SER A 144 -11.20 6.85 6.17
CA SER A 144 -10.95 7.68 7.36
C SER A 144 -12.16 8.53 7.75
N VAL A 145 -12.89 9.08 6.76
CA VAL A 145 -14.15 9.78 7.00
C VAL A 145 -15.19 8.83 7.59
N ALA A 146 -15.36 7.63 7.02
CA ALA A 146 -16.33 6.67 7.52
C ALA A 146 -16.03 6.25 8.98
N PHE A 147 -14.77 5.99 9.32
CA PHE A 147 -14.40 5.71 10.72
C PHE A 147 -14.62 6.93 11.63
N ALA A 148 -14.32 8.15 11.18
CA ALA A 148 -14.57 9.37 11.97
C ALA A 148 -16.06 9.60 12.27
N VAL A 149 -16.94 9.20 11.34
CA VAL A 149 -18.39 9.39 11.45
C VAL A 149 -19.05 8.23 12.20
N LEU A 150 -18.69 6.99 11.89
CA LEU A 150 -19.40 5.79 12.34
C LEU A 150 -18.71 5.08 13.52
N ARG A 151 -17.43 5.35 13.78
CA ARG A 151 -16.63 4.78 14.87
C ARG A 151 -15.82 5.85 15.63
N PRO A 152 -16.44 6.97 16.06
CA PRO A 152 -15.73 8.10 16.67
C PRO A 152 -14.98 7.72 17.96
N GLU A 153 -15.39 6.65 18.65
CA GLU A 153 -14.72 6.08 19.81
C GLU A 153 -13.35 5.46 19.48
N HIS A 154 -13.16 4.96 18.25
CA HIS A 154 -11.90 4.39 17.78
C HIS A 154 -11.09 5.41 16.97
N PHE A 155 -11.76 6.28 16.21
CA PHE A 155 -11.12 7.28 15.37
C PHE A 155 -11.76 8.66 15.56
N PRO A 156 -11.28 9.47 16.53
CA PRO A 156 -11.85 10.79 16.76
C PRO A 156 -11.59 11.74 15.58
N ILE A 157 -12.58 12.57 15.25
CA ILE A 157 -12.61 13.39 14.03
C ILE A 157 -11.41 14.34 13.84
N TRP A 158 -10.76 14.78 14.92
CA TRP A 158 -9.58 15.64 14.83
C TRP A 158 -8.36 14.94 14.20
N LYS A 159 -8.32 13.59 14.19
CA LYS A 159 -7.28 12.80 13.51
C LYS A 159 -7.48 12.74 11.99
N LEU A 160 -8.67 13.08 11.49
CA LEU A 160 -9.00 12.99 10.07
C LEU A 160 -8.05 13.83 9.20
N GLY A 161 -7.86 15.10 9.55
CA GLY A 161 -6.97 16.01 8.83
C GLY A 161 -5.53 15.48 8.72
N PRO A 162 -4.87 15.14 9.85
CA PRO A 162 -3.54 14.53 9.86
C PRO A 162 -3.43 13.24 9.03
N PHE A 163 -4.42 12.35 9.10
CA PHE A 163 -4.44 11.11 8.31
C PHE A 163 -4.57 11.40 6.81
N CYS A 164 -5.50 12.25 6.42
CA CYS A 164 -5.68 12.64 5.01
C CYS A 164 -4.41 13.29 4.46
N LEU A 165 -3.78 14.20 5.21
CA LEU A 165 -2.51 14.81 4.80
C LEU A 165 -1.43 13.76 4.55
N ALA A 166 -1.24 12.82 5.47
CA ALA A 166 -0.27 11.75 5.32
C ALA A 166 -0.57 10.86 4.10
N GLN A 167 -1.83 10.49 3.89
CA GLN A 167 -2.28 9.68 2.76
C GLN A 167 -2.01 10.39 1.42
N PHE A 168 -2.38 11.67 1.28
CA PHE A 168 -2.12 12.44 0.07
C PHE A 168 -0.62 12.58 -0.22
N LEU A 169 0.19 12.88 0.80
CA LEU A 169 1.66 12.95 0.63
C LEU A 169 2.23 11.59 0.23
N GLY A 170 1.75 10.50 0.84
CA GLY A 170 2.15 9.14 0.47
C GLY A 170 1.82 8.83 -0.98
N ALA A 171 0.60 9.16 -1.42
CA ALA A 171 0.14 8.97 -2.79
C ALA A 171 0.97 9.77 -3.80
N ILE A 172 1.29 11.04 -3.51
CA ILE A 172 2.13 11.91 -4.35
C ILE A 172 3.53 11.30 -4.50
N ILE A 173 4.18 10.91 -3.39
CA ILE A 173 5.53 10.36 -3.44
C ILE A 173 5.55 8.99 -4.13
N GLY A 174 4.62 8.10 -3.79
CA GLY A 174 4.52 6.77 -4.41
C GLY A 174 4.28 6.86 -5.93
N SER A 175 3.42 7.77 -6.38
CA SER A 175 3.17 7.98 -7.81
C SER A 175 4.33 8.64 -8.54
N ALA A 176 5.04 9.60 -7.93
CA ALA A 176 6.25 10.19 -8.50
C ALA A 176 7.36 9.15 -8.69
N ILE A 177 7.56 8.25 -7.70
CA ILE A 177 8.51 7.14 -7.82
C ILE A 177 8.07 6.20 -8.96
N CYS A 178 6.79 5.83 -9.00
CA CYS A 178 6.26 4.99 -10.08
C CYS A 178 6.48 5.62 -11.45
N TYR A 179 6.20 6.92 -11.62
CA TYR A 179 6.50 7.63 -12.87
C TYR A 179 7.98 7.55 -13.21
N GLY A 180 8.87 7.80 -12.25
CA GLY A 180 10.32 7.68 -12.46
C GLY A 180 10.75 6.30 -12.98
N CYS A 181 10.12 5.22 -12.51
CA CYS A 181 10.39 3.86 -12.98
C CYS A 181 9.95 3.61 -14.43
N PHE A 182 8.89 4.28 -14.91
CA PHE A 182 8.29 4.05 -16.22
C PHE A 182 8.45 5.22 -17.21
N ALA A 183 9.10 6.31 -16.81
CA ALA A 183 9.14 7.57 -17.58
C ALA A 183 9.61 7.39 -19.03
N ASN A 184 10.66 6.61 -19.25
CA ASN A 184 11.19 6.34 -20.58
C ASN A 184 10.22 5.49 -21.41
N MET A 185 9.57 4.49 -20.80
CA MET A 185 8.61 3.62 -21.48
C MET A 185 7.35 4.40 -21.87
N ILE A 186 6.91 5.33 -21.01
CA ILE A 186 5.82 6.25 -21.30
C ILE A 186 6.20 7.15 -22.48
N ALA A 187 7.39 7.77 -22.47
CA ALA A 187 7.84 8.64 -23.55
C ALA A 187 7.93 7.91 -24.90
N ILE A 188 8.44 6.67 -24.91
CA ILE A 188 8.50 5.84 -26.12
C ILE A 188 7.09 5.54 -26.63
N LYS A 189 6.15 5.18 -25.75
CA LYS A 189 4.75 4.94 -26.15
C LYS A 189 4.10 6.21 -26.71
N GLU A 190 4.35 7.35 -26.07
CA GLU A 190 3.86 8.65 -26.54
C GLU A 190 4.36 8.96 -27.95
N GLU A 191 5.66 8.75 -28.22
CA GLU A 191 6.25 8.95 -29.54
C GLU A 191 5.69 7.97 -30.59
N MET A 192 5.61 6.67 -30.25
CA MET A 192 5.13 5.62 -31.16
C MET A 192 3.67 5.80 -31.57
N GLU A 193 2.82 6.29 -30.66
CA GLU A 193 1.40 6.47 -30.88
C GLU A 193 1.03 7.92 -31.27
N GLY A 194 2.01 8.81 -31.38
CA GLY A 194 1.79 10.22 -31.69
C GLY A 194 0.98 10.96 -30.62
N ILE A 195 1.09 10.54 -29.35
CA ILE A 195 0.37 11.13 -28.23
C ILE A 195 1.09 12.39 -27.76
N VAL A 196 0.40 13.52 -27.84
CA VAL A 196 0.89 14.79 -27.29
C VAL A 196 0.38 14.94 -25.86
N ARG A 197 1.31 14.94 -24.90
CA ARG A 197 0.98 15.09 -23.48
C ARG A 197 0.24 16.41 -23.21
N GLY A 198 -0.89 16.33 -22.51
CA GLY A 198 -1.74 17.48 -22.21
C GLY A 198 -2.88 17.71 -23.20
N GLU A 199 -2.87 17.03 -24.34
CA GLU A 199 -3.97 17.08 -25.32
C GLU A 199 -4.96 15.92 -25.14
N LEU A 200 -6.15 16.08 -25.73
CA LEU A 200 -7.15 15.02 -25.77
C LEU A 200 -6.58 13.80 -26.53
N GLY A 201 -6.66 12.63 -25.91
CA GLY A 201 -5.98 11.40 -26.33
C GLY A 201 -4.88 11.01 -25.36
N SER A 202 -4.21 11.96 -24.70
CA SER A 202 -3.15 11.67 -23.73
C SER A 202 -3.63 11.04 -22.42
N GLN A 203 -4.95 10.85 -22.26
CA GLN A 203 -5.51 9.98 -21.23
C GLN A 203 -4.91 8.57 -21.31
N VAL A 204 -4.53 8.07 -22.48
CA VAL A 204 -3.97 6.72 -22.63
C VAL A 204 -2.68 6.54 -21.82
N THR A 205 -1.81 7.55 -21.76
CA THR A 205 -0.54 7.51 -21.01
C THR A 205 -0.67 8.09 -19.60
N SER A 206 -1.75 8.83 -19.34
CA SER A 206 -2.09 9.36 -18.01
C SER A 206 -2.88 8.37 -17.14
N SER A 207 -3.67 7.50 -17.77
CA SER A 207 -4.60 6.56 -17.13
C SER A 207 -3.95 5.49 -16.23
N PRO A 208 -2.64 5.20 -16.33
CA PRO A 208 -2.00 4.41 -15.29
C PRO A 208 -2.04 5.07 -13.91
N PHE A 209 -1.99 6.41 -13.88
CA PHE A 209 -1.90 7.23 -12.66
C PHE A 209 -3.28 7.72 -12.22
N ASN A 210 -4.04 8.28 -13.16
CA ASN A 210 -5.32 8.96 -12.92
C ASN A 210 -6.48 8.09 -13.39
N SER A 211 -7.63 8.16 -12.72
CA SER A 211 -8.84 7.48 -13.18
C SER A 211 -9.65 8.35 -14.15
N TYR A 212 -10.26 7.72 -15.14
CA TYR A 212 -11.09 8.38 -16.14
C TYR A 212 -12.34 7.54 -16.43
N PHE A 213 -13.43 8.23 -16.75
CA PHE A 213 -14.67 7.63 -17.22
C PHE A 213 -15.04 8.18 -18.62
N PRO A 214 -15.43 7.31 -19.56
CA PRO A 214 -15.14 5.88 -19.54
C PRO A 214 -13.64 5.59 -19.41
N ASN A 215 -13.27 4.39 -18.98
CA ASN A 215 -11.87 3.97 -18.96
C ASN A 215 -11.28 4.07 -20.39
N PRO A 216 -10.18 4.80 -20.62
CA PRO A 216 -9.59 5.00 -21.94
C PRO A 216 -9.20 3.69 -22.65
N ALA A 217 -8.86 2.64 -21.89
CA ALA A 217 -8.54 1.32 -22.46
C ALA A 217 -9.76 0.63 -23.10
N PHE A 218 -10.98 1.09 -22.79
CA PHE A 218 -12.24 0.58 -23.34
C PHE A 218 -12.91 1.56 -24.28
N VAL A 219 -12.30 2.74 -24.53
CA VAL A 219 -12.72 3.67 -25.57
C VAL A 219 -12.11 3.20 -26.89
N GLY A 220 -12.94 2.79 -27.83
CA GLY A 220 -12.47 2.35 -29.14
C GLY A 220 -13.53 1.58 -29.93
N ASP A 221 -13.19 1.23 -31.16
CA ASP A 221 -14.13 0.65 -32.13
C ASP A 221 -14.68 -0.71 -31.69
N THR A 222 -13.92 -1.48 -30.90
CA THR A 222 -14.32 -2.82 -30.43
C THR A 222 -15.52 -2.78 -29.48
N THR A 223 -15.61 -1.77 -28.62
CA THR A 223 -16.73 -1.61 -27.67
C THR A 223 -17.78 -0.62 -28.19
N GLY A 224 -17.39 0.26 -29.12
CA GLY A 224 -18.19 1.40 -29.56
C GLY A 224 -18.36 2.48 -28.48
N TRP A 225 -17.57 2.43 -27.40
CA TRP A 225 -17.66 3.40 -26.31
C TRP A 225 -16.99 4.71 -26.71
N THR A 226 -17.63 5.81 -26.32
CA THR A 226 -17.14 7.18 -26.52
C THR A 226 -17.04 7.87 -25.17
N MET A 227 -16.44 9.05 -25.12
CA MET A 227 -16.39 9.85 -23.89
C MET A 227 -17.77 10.17 -23.29
N THR A 228 -18.86 10.03 -24.06
CA THR A 228 -20.24 10.26 -23.58
C THR A 228 -20.93 9.00 -23.08
N THR A 229 -20.32 7.82 -23.21
CA THR A 229 -20.90 6.53 -22.81
C THR A 229 -21.11 6.46 -21.30
N VAL A 230 -20.21 7.04 -20.52
CA VAL A 230 -20.30 7.10 -19.05
C VAL A 230 -20.38 8.56 -18.63
N SER A 231 -21.47 8.92 -17.94
CA SER A 231 -21.65 10.27 -17.40
C SER A 231 -20.97 10.42 -16.05
N ALA A 232 -20.75 11.67 -15.61
CA ALA A 232 -20.22 11.96 -14.28
C ALA A 232 -21.10 11.38 -13.15
N ALA A 233 -22.43 11.40 -13.31
CA ALA A 233 -23.35 10.76 -12.36
C ALA A 233 -23.20 9.24 -12.35
N GLY A 234 -22.96 8.63 -13.51
CA GLY A 234 -22.67 7.20 -13.63
C GLY A 234 -21.38 6.81 -12.91
N SER A 235 -20.27 7.53 -13.16
CA SER A 235 -19.01 7.30 -12.44
C SER A 235 -19.16 7.55 -10.94
N PHE A 236 -19.81 8.64 -10.53
CA PHE A 236 -20.11 8.88 -9.11
C PHE A 236 -20.82 7.68 -8.45
N GLY A 237 -21.81 7.11 -9.13
CA GLY A 237 -22.54 5.93 -8.65
C GLY A 237 -21.66 4.69 -8.54
N ILE A 238 -20.76 4.46 -9.50
CA ILE A 238 -19.80 3.34 -9.48
C ILE A 238 -18.79 3.52 -8.34
N GLU A 239 -18.21 4.70 -8.20
CA GLU A 239 -17.28 5.01 -7.12
C GLU A 239 -17.94 4.86 -5.74
N ALA A 240 -19.18 5.33 -5.58
CA ALA A 240 -19.94 5.17 -4.35
C ALA A 240 -20.30 3.71 -4.06
N LEU A 241 -20.70 2.93 -5.07
CA LEU A 241 -21.02 1.52 -4.92
C LEU A 241 -19.78 0.69 -4.56
N GLY A 242 -18.68 0.88 -5.28
CA GLY A 242 -17.43 0.15 -5.06
C GLY A 242 -16.82 0.44 -3.69
N THR A 243 -16.81 1.71 -3.27
CA THR A 243 -16.31 2.09 -1.94
C THR A 243 -17.25 1.73 -0.81
N GLY A 244 -18.56 1.76 -1.04
CA GLY A 244 -19.54 1.27 -0.07
C GLY A 244 -19.37 -0.21 0.18
N PHE A 245 -19.20 -1.01 -0.87
CA PHE A 245 -18.90 -2.44 -0.72
C PHE A 245 -17.55 -2.67 -0.02
N LEU A 246 -16.52 -1.89 -0.35
CA LEU A 246 -15.24 -1.93 0.35
C LEU A 246 -15.41 -1.67 1.86
N MET A 247 -16.09 -0.58 2.24
CA MET A 247 -16.25 -0.23 3.64
C MET A 247 -17.12 -1.23 4.40
N PHE A 248 -18.19 -1.71 3.77
CA PHE A 248 -19.03 -2.78 4.30
C PHE A 248 -18.20 -4.04 4.59
N ALA A 249 -17.37 -4.47 3.63
CA ALA A 249 -16.49 -5.62 3.80
C ALA A 249 -15.45 -5.39 4.91
N VAL A 250 -14.82 -4.22 4.97
CA VAL A 250 -13.86 -3.85 6.03
C VAL A 250 -14.50 -4.00 7.41
N LEU A 251 -15.69 -3.43 7.63
CA LEU A 251 -16.35 -3.52 8.93
C LEU A 251 -16.81 -4.95 9.25
N CYS A 252 -17.40 -5.67 8.29
CA CYS A 252 -17.79 -7.07 8.47
C CYS A 252 -16.61 -7.96 8.87
N LEU A 253 -15.46 -7.80 8.18
CA LEU A 253 -14.27 -8.63 8.41
C LEU A 253 -13.57 -8.27 9.73
N THR A 254 -13.64 -7.01 10.16
CA THR A 254 -13.03 -6.55 11.41
C THR A 254 -13.95 -6.65 12.63
N ASP A 255 -15.23 -7.00 12.43
CA ASP A 255 -16.18 -7.12 13.53
C ASP A 255 -15.82 -8.27 14.47
N ALA A 256 -15.69 -7.97 15.76
CA ALA A 256 -15.36 -8.96 16.79
C ALA A 256 -16.41 -10.09 16.92
N ARG A 257 -17.62 -9.89 16.42
CA ARG A 257 -18.73 -10.88 16.42
C ARG A 257 -18.67 -11.82 15.22
N HIS A 258 -17.70 -11.65 14.32
CA HIS A 258 -17.55 -12.47 13.13
C HIS A 258 -17.36 -13.96 13.48
N GLN A 259 -18.35 -14.78 13.13
CA GLN A 259 -18.45 -16.17 13.60
C GLN A 259 -17.33 -17.08 13.09
N LEU A 260 -16.72 -16.77 11.94
CA LEU A 260 -15.61 -17.57 11.42
C LEU A 260 -14.29 -17.32 12.16
N ARG A 261 -14.24 -16.38 13.13
CA ARG A 261 -13.06 -16.07 13.96
C ARG A 261 -11.77 -15.92 13.15
N ILE A 262 -11.85 -15.07 12.13
CA ILE A 262 -10.74 -14.89 11.18
C ILE A 262 -9.58 -14.11 11.83
N SER A 263 -8.35 -14.48 11.47
CA SER A 263 -7.15 -13.78 11.96
C SER A 263 -6.98 -12.41 11.29
N GLY A 264 -6.23 -11.49 11.90
CA GLY A 264 -5.92 -10.20 11.28
C GLY A 264 -5.25 -10.31 9.90
N GLY A 265 -4.43 -11.34 9.68
CA GLY A 265 -3.86 -11.62 8.36
C GLY A 265 -4.92 -12.02 7.34
N THR A 266 -5.91 -12.81 7.76
CA THR A 266 -7.07 -13.19 6.92
C THR A 266 -7.95 -11.99 6.60
N VAL A 267 -8.13 -11.06 7.55
CA VAL A 267 -8.85 -9.79 7.32
C VAL A 267 -8.17 -8.99 6.21
N ALA A 268 -6.84 -8.81 6.27
CA ALA A 268 -6.09 -8.10 5.25
C ALA A 268 -6.25 -8.72 3.85
N ILE A 269 -6.20 -10.06 3.77
CA ILE A 269 -6.47 -10.80 2.51
C ILE A 269 -7.90 -10.56 2.03
N GLY A 270 -8.90 -10.61 2.92
CA GLY A 270 -10.30 -10.37 2.58
C GLY A 270 -10.55 -8.95 2.03
N ILE A 271 -9.90 -7.95 2.61
CA ILE A 271 -9.91 -6.57 2.10
C ILE A 271 -9.29 -6.54 0.68
N GLY A 272 -8.15 -7.20 0.47
CA GLY A 272 -7.55 -7.31 -0.85
C GLY A 272 -8.43 -8.00 -1.88
N LEU A 273 -9.08 -9.12 -1.53
CA LEU A 273 -10.04 -9.81 -2.40
C LEU A 273 -11.24 -8.93 -2.76
N THR A 274 -11.68 -8.09 -1.83
CA THR A 274 -12.74 -7.10 -2.08
C THR A 274 -12.31 -6.11 -3.17
N ILE A 275 -11.09 -5.57 -3.06
CA ILE A 275 -10.51 -4.70 -4.10
C ILE A 275 -10.39 -5.44 -5.43
N THR A 276 -9.90 -6.69 -5.43
CA THR A 276 -9.78 -7.50 -6.65
C THR A 276 -11.09 -7.60 -7.41
N ILE A 277 -12.19 -7.93 -6.72
CA ILE A 277 -13.51 -8.07 -7.34
C ILE A 277 -14.01 -6.71 -7.84
N VAL A 278 -13.96 -5.67 -6.99
CA VAL A 278 -14.45 -4.34 -7.33
C VAL A 278 -13.74 -3.78 -8.57
N VAL A 279 -12.41 -3.87 -8.63
CA VAL A 279 -11.63 -3.44 -9.79
C VAL A 279 -11.93 -4.30 -11.02
N SER A 280 -11.98 -5.63 -10.87
CA SER A 280 -12.21 -6.53 -12.02
C SER A 280 -13.57 -6.33 -12.69
N VAL A 281 -14.56 -5.84 -11.95
CA VAL A 281 -15.93 -5.63 -12.44
C VAL A 281 -16.13 -4.22 -12.94
N PHE A 282 -15.72 -3.21 -12.17
CA PHE A 282 -16.10 -1.82 -12.44
C PHE A 282 -15.03 -1.01 -13.17
N ALA A 283 -13.77 -1.44 -13.19
CA ALA A 283 -12.71 -0.67 -13.84
C ALA A 283 -12.90 -0.46 -15.35
N PRO A 284 -13.64 -1.28 -16.13
CA PRO A 284 -13.98 -0.91 -17.50
C PRO A 284 -14.77 0.40 -17.57
N ILE A 285 -15.60 0.69 -16.57
CA ILE A 285 -16.52 1.83 -16.57
C ILE A 285 -15.76 3.12 -16.23
N ASP A 286 -15.02 3.19 -15.12
CA ASP A 286 -14.39 4.44 -14.68
C ASP A 286 -13.00 4.29 -14.07
N GLN A 287 -12.35 3.13 -14.29
CA GLN A 287 -11.09 2.71 -13.67
C GLN A 287 -11.13 2.50 -12.15
N THR A 288 -12.24 2.80 -11.49
CA THR A 288 -12.55 2.38 -10.12
C THR A 288 -11.44 2.77 -9.15
N SER A 289 -11.28 4.08 -8.96
CA SER A 289 -10.29 4.66 -8.04
C SER A 289 -10.54 4.21 -6.61
N ILE A 290 -11.79 4.35 -6.16
CA ILE A 290 -12.32 4.01 -4.83
C ILE A 290 -11.54 4.60 -3.65
N ASN A 291 -10.68 5.59 -3.89
CA ASN A 291 -9.82 6.22 -2.89
C ASN A 291 -9.39 7.63 -3.34
N PRO A 292 -9.82 8.70 -2.64
CA PRO A 292 -9.49 10.07 -3.02
C PRO A 292 -7.98 10.36 -3.06
N ALA A 293 -7.17 9.77 -2.16
CA ALA A 293 -5.72 9.97 -2.17
C ALA A 293 -5.05 9.27 -3.36
N ARG A 294 -5.51 8.06 -3.69
CA ARG A 294 -5.01 7.24 -4.81
C ARG A 294 -5.30 7.84 -6.18
N ASP A 295 -6.23 8.78 -6.30
CA ASP A 295 -6.51 9.48 -7.56
C ASP A 295 -6.02 10.93 -7.55
N PHE A 296 -6.36 11.72 -6.53
CA PHE A 296 -5.94 13.13 -6.51
C PHE A 296 -4.43 13.33 -6.32
N GLY A 297 -3.77 12.47 -5.53
CA GLY A 297 -2.31 12.54 -5.34
C GLY A 297 -1.55 12.37 -6.66
N PRO A 298 -1.78 11.28 -7.42
CA PRO A 298 -1.17 11.09 -8.74
C PRO A 298 -1.57 12.13 -9.78
N ARG A 299 -2.77 12.71 -9.70
CA ARG A 299 -3.18 13.84 -10.56
C ARG A 299 -2.29 15.06 -10.38
N LEU A 300 -1.90 15.39 -9.15
CA LEU A 300 -0.98 16.51 -8.91
C LEU A 300 0.39 16.25 -9.57
N VAL A 301 0.87 15.01 -9.51
CA VAL A 301 2.14 14.61 -10.13
C VAL A 301 2.05 14.69 -11.65
N THR A 302 1.04 14.07 -12.25
CA THR A 302 0.84 14.09 -13.71
C THR A 302 0.53 15.49 -14.25
N TYR A 303 -0.19 16.32 -13.50
CA TYR A 303 -0.38 17.74 -13.81
C TYR A 303 0.97 18.46 -13.91
N ALA A 304 1.83 18.32 -12.89
CA ALA A 304 3.16 18.92 -12.87
C ALA A 304 4.09 18.38 -13.97
N LEU A 305 3.85 17.17 -14.46
CA LEU A 305 4.63 16.51 -15.52
C LEU A 305 4.09 16.77 -16.94
N GLY A 306 3.15 17.70 -17.10
CA GLY A 306 2.72 18.22 -18.40
C GLY A 306 1.43 17.62 -18.97
N TRP A 307 0.73 16.73 -18.25
CA TRP A 307 -0.61 16.32 -18.67
C TRP A 307 -1.68 17.39 -18.42
N ASP A 308 -1.36 18.46 -17.68
CA ASP A 308 -2.18 19.67 -17.54
C ASP A 308 -3.70 19.38 -17.37
N THR A 309 -4.55 19.92 -18.25
CA THR A 309 -6.01 19.80 -18.14
C THR A 309 -6.54 18.37 -18.23
N ILE A 310 -5.76 17.45 -18.81
CA ILE A 310 -6.07 16.03 -18.84
C ILE A 310 -5.94 15.42 -17.44
N SER A 311 -5.04 15.93 -16.60
CA SER A 311 -4.96 15.50 -15.19
C SER A 311 -5.98 16.21 -14.31
N ILE A 312 -6.03 17.55 -14.38
CA ILE A 312 -6.89 18.39 -13.55
C ILE A 312 -7.51 19.50 -14.42
N PRO A 313 -8.85 19.58 -14.55
CA PRO A 313 -9.87 18.79 -13.85
C PRO A 313 -10.14 17.40 -14.46
N GLY A 314 -9.39 17.05 -15.51
CA GLY A 314 -9.63 15.88 -16.33
C GLY A 314 -10.76 16.07 -17.35
N PRO A 315 -10.86 15.17 -18.33
CA PRO A 315 -11.96 15.18 -19.29
C PRO A 315 -13.32 15.19 -18.59
N GLN A 316 -14.30 15.86 -19.20
CA GLN A 316 -15.66 16.04 -18.63
C GLN A 316 -15.71 16.77 -17.27
N SER A 317 -14.61 17.38 -16.83
CA SER A 317 -14.47 17.93 -15.47
C SER A 317 -14.81 16.90 -14.39
N GLY A 318 -14.44 15.64 -14.63
CA GLY A 318 -14.93 14.48 -13.88
C GLY A 318 -14.21 14.17 -12.58
N MET A 319 -13.03 14.73 -12.31
CA MET A 319 -12.19 14.36 -11.17
C MET A 319 -12.92 14.30 -9.82
N TRP A 320 -13.91 15.16 -9.59
CA TRP A 320 -14.64 15.21 -8.33
C TRP A 320 -15.40 13.91 -8.02
N THR A 321 -15.75 13.09 -9.02
CA THR A 321 -16.46 11.82 -8.80
C THR A 321 -15.62 10.86 -7.97
N TYR A 322 -14.30 10.83 -8.20
CA TYR A 322 -13.30 10.03 -7.48
C TYR A 322 -12.95 10.55 -6.09
N ILE A 323 -13.49 11.71 -5.70
CA ILE A 323 -13.30 12.30 -4.38
C ILE A 323 -14.59 12.15 -3.56
N ILE A 324 -15.72 12.60 -4.12
CA ILE A 324 -17.00 12.66 -3.42
C ILE A 324 -17.70 11.30 -3.44
N GLY A 325 -17.67 10.58 -4.56
CA GLY A 325 -18.25 9.24 -4.69
C GLY A 325 -17.74 8.30 -3.61
N PRO A 326 -16.41 8.17 -3.42
CA PRO A 326 -15.82 7.38 -2.35
C PRO A 326 -16.32 7.72 -0.95
N VAL A 327 -16.36 9.01 -0.61
CA VAL A 327 -16.76 9.47 0.74
C VAL A 327 -18.23 9.14 1.01
N VAL A 328 -19.11 9.35 0.03
CA VAL A 328 -20.53 9.00 0.15
C VAL A 328 -20.69 7.48 0.27
N GLY A 329 -19.99 6.74 -0.58
CA GLY A 329 -20.03 5.28 -0.61
C GLY A 329 -19.61 4.66 0.72
N THR A 330 -18.47 5.04 1.29
CA THR A 330 -17.99 4.45 2.55
C THR A 330 -18.96 4.70 3.71
N VAL A 331 -19.57 5.87 3.80
CA VAL A 331 -20.59 6.15 4.83
C VAL A 331 -21.83 5.27 4.65
N ILE A 332 -22.33 5.13 3.41
CA ILE A 332 -23.46 4.23 3.11
C ILE A 332 -23.12 2.78 3.43
N GLY A 333 -21.95 2.30 2.99
CA GLY A 333 -21.48 0.94 3.23
C GLY A 333 -21.35 0.62 4.72
N GLY A 334 -20.86 1.58 5.51
CA GLY A 334 -20.79 1.42 6.95
C GLY A 334 -22.15 1.46 7.65
N ALA A 335 -23.07 2.31 7.19
CA ALA A 335 -24.45 2.29 7.68
C ALA A 335 -25.17 0.96 7.35
N LEU A 336 -24.92 0.38 6.16
CA LEU A 336 -25.45 -0.94 5.80
C LEU A 336 -24.90 -2.06 6.67
N HIS A 337 -23.62 -1.99 7.05
CA HIS A 337 -23.04 -2.90 8.04
C HIS A 337 -23.80 -2.79 9.38
N ASP A 338 -24.03 -1.57 9.85
CA ASP A 338 -24.69 -1.35 11.14
C ASP A 338 -26.16 -1.78 11.10
N LEU A 339 -26.87 -1.53 10.00
CA LEU A 339 -28.22 -2.06 9.77
C LEU A 339 -28.23 -3.59 9.79
N MET A 340 -27.28 -4.24 9.11
CA MET A 340 -27.20 -5.70 9.07
C MET A 340 -26.89 -6.30 10.45
N MET A 341 -26.00 -5.67 11.22
CA MET A 341 -25.50 -6.22 12.48
C MET A 341 -26.32 -5.81 13.70
N TYR A 342 -27.06 -4.71 13.65
CA TYR A 342 -27.80 -4.14 14.77
C TYR A 342 -29.29 -3.87 14.49
N GLY A 343 -29.73 -3.87 13.22
CA GLY A 343 -31.13 -3.65 12.84
C GLY A 343 -31.64 -2.22 13.05
N LEU A 344 -30.76 -1.22 13.00
CA LEU A 344 -31.03 0.19 13.31
C LEU A 344 -31.29 1.06 12.09
#